data_AF-A0A8S0FYI7-F1
#
_entry.id   AF-A0A8S0FYI7-F1
#
_cell.length_a   1.000
_cell.length_b   1.000
_cell.length_c   1.000
_cell.angle_alpha   90.00
_cell.angle_beta   90.00
_cell.angle_gamma   90.00
#
_symmetry.space_group_name_H-M   'P 1'
#
loop_
_entity.id
_entity.type
_entity.pdbx_description
1 polymer ?
#
loop_
_entity_poly.entity_id
_entity_poly.type
_entity_poly.pdbx_seq_one_letter_code
_entity_poly.pdbx_strand_id
1 'polypeptide(L)'
;MWSRRPRIPKLAKNRCRSQQIVYFGNLVGALLFVLLMWLSGEYMTANGQWGLNVLQTADHKVHHTFIEAVCLGILANLMVCLAVWMSYSGRSLMDKAFIMVLPVAMFVASGFEHSIANMFMIPMGIVIRDFASPEFWTAVGSAPENFSHLTVMNFITDNLIPVTIGNIIGGGLLVGLTYWVIYLGFPGRENDHH
;
A
#
# COMPACT_ATOMS: atom_id res chain seq x y z
N MET A 1 31.27 23.96 -2.77
CA MET A 1 30.00 24.26 -2.07
C MET A 1 29.32 22.95 -1.67
N TRP A 2 29.94 22.20 -0.76
CA TRP A 2 29.45 20.90 -0.31
C TRP A 2 28.48 21.05 0.87
N SER A 3 27.44 20.23 0.85
CA SER A 3 26.27 20.29 1.70
C SER A 3 26.61 20.27 3.19
N ARG A 4 26.10 21.27 3.92
CA ARG A 4 25.89 21.08 5.37
C ARG A 4 24.83 19.99 5.50
N ARG A 5 25.24 18.75 5.77
CA ARG A 5 24.31 17.68 6.14
C ARG A 5 23.47 18.19 7.31
N PRO A 6 22.14 18.28 7.18
CA PRO A 6 21.33 18.81 8.26
C PRO A 6 21.51 17.94 9.52
N ARG A 7 21.41 18.55 10.71
CA ARG A 7 21.39 17.80 11.97
C ARG A 7 20.25 16.77 11.93
N ILE A 8 20.50 15.54 12.39
CA ILE A 8 19.56 14.41 12.39
C ILE A 8 18.14 14.80 12.88
N PRO A 9 17.98 15.61 13.97
CA PRO A 9 16.65 16.06 14.41
C PRO A 9 15.89 16.93 13.39
N LYS A 10 16.60 17.77 12.63
CA LYS A 10 16.00 18.61 11.57
C LYS A 10 15.58 17.76 10.37
N LEU A 11 16.36 16.73 10.02
CA LEU A 11 16.00 15.76 8.98
C LEU A 11 14.77 14.94 9.39
N ALA A 12 14.72 14.43 10.62
CA ALA A 12 13.58 13.67 11.12
C ALA A 12 12.29 14.50 11.11
N LYS A 13 12.34 15.74 11.62
CA LYS A 13 11.19 16.65 11.62
C LYS A 13 10.67 16.96 10.22
N ASN A 14 11.58 17.22 9.27
CA ASN A 14 11.19 17.50 7.89
C ASN A 14 10.61 16.25 7.20
N ARG A 15 11.14 15.05 7.51
CA ARG A 15 10.67 13.77 6.99
C ARG A 15 9.27 13.43 7.48
N CYS A 16 8.99 13.56 8.78
CA CYS A 16 7.66 13.31 9.32
C CYS A 16 6.62 14.25 8.69
N ARG A 17 6.96 15.54 8.56
CA ARG A 17 6.09 16.52 7.90
C ARG A 17 5.81 16.16 6.44
N SER A 18 6.83 15.77 5.67
CA SER A 18 6.60 15.36 4.28
C SER A 18 5.79 14.07 4.18
N GLN A 19 6.04 13.08 5.04
CA GLN A 19 5.28 11.83 5.07
C GLN A 19 3.80 12.06 5.39
N GLN A 20 3.50 12.93 6.36
CA GLN A 20 2.12 13.30 6.69
C GLN A 20 1.40 13.95 5.51
N ILE A 21 2.06 14.88 4.81
CA ILE A 21 1.47 15.57 3.64
C ILE A 21 1.20 14.57 2.51
N VAL A 22 2.15 13.70 2.18
CA VAL A 22 1.98 12.70 1.12
C VAL A 22 0.91 11.68 1.49
N TYR A 23 0.91 11.19 2.74
CA TYR A 23 -0.08 10.21 3.20
C TYR A 23 -1.50 10.78 3.17
N PHE A 24 -1.69 12.04 3.58
CA PHE A 24 -2.97 12.72 3.49
C PHE A 24 -3.38 12.98 2.03
N GLY A 25 -2.45 13.42 1.17
CA GLY A 25 -2.72 13.59 -0.26
C GLY A 25 -3.15 12.28 -0.94
N ASN A 26 -2.50 11.17 -0.58
CA ASN A 26 -2.87 9.83 -1.06
C ASN A 26 -4.27 9.42 -0.60
N LEU A 27 -4.61 9.67 0.67
CA LEU A 27 -5.95 9.39 1.20
C LEU A 27 -7.02 10.19 0.45
N VAL A 28 -6.81 11.51 0.27
CA VAL A 28 -7.75 12.36 -0.47
C VAL A 28 -7.91 11.86 -1.90
N GLY A 29 -6.80 11.55 -2.60
CA GLY A 29 -6.85 11.01 -3.94
C GLY A 29 -7.60 9.67 -4.04
N ALA A 30 -7.35 8.75 -3.10
CA ALA A 30 -8.05 7.47 -3.02
C ALA A 30 -9.56 7.65 -2.82
N LEU A 31 -9.98 8.51 -1.89
CA LEU A 31 -11.39 8.78 -1.63
C LEU A 31 -12.10 9.48 -2.79
N LEU A 32 -11.42 10.39 -3.50
CA LEU A 32 -11.95 10.98 -4.74
C LEU A 32 -12.17 9.90 -5.81
N PHE A 33 -11.27 8.93 -5.91
CA PHE A 33 -11.42 7.83 -6.85
C PHE A 33 -12.56 6.87 -6.44
N VAL A 34 -12.74 6.60 -5.14
CA VAL A 34 -13.92 5.87 -4.62
C VAL A 34 -15.21 6.57 -5.05
N LEU A 35 -15.30 7.89 -4.90
CA LEU A 35 -16.47 8.66 -5.32
C LEU A 35 -16.72 8.52 -6.82
N LEU A 36 -15.69 8.63 -7.67
CA LEU A 36 -15.83 8.47 -9.12
C LEU A 36 -16.29 7.05 -9.51
N MET A 37 -15.73 6.02 -8.89
CA MET A 37 -16.11 4.62 -9.12
C MET A 37 -17.53 4.31 -8.63
N TRP A 38 -17.98 4.95 -7.56
CA TRP A 38 -19.35 4.85 -7.10
C TRP A 38 -20.32 5.51 -8.09
N LEU A 39 -20.01 6.74 -8.52
CA LEU A 39 -20.83 7.50 -9.47
C LEU A 39 -20.87 6.88 -10.87
N SER A 40 -19.88 6.08 -11.26
CA SER A 40 -19.92 5.34 -12.53
C SER A 40 -20.90 4.16 -12.51
N GLY A 41 -21.37 3.72 -11.33
CA GLY A 41 -22.25 2.57 -11.20
C GLY A 41 -21.55 1.22 -11.43
N GLU A 42 -20.22 1.18 -11.45
CA GLU A 42 -19.42 -0.02 -11.78
C GLU A 42 -19.69 -1.20 -10.84
N TYR A 43 -20.19 -0.93 -9.63
CA TYR A 43 -20.55 -1.98 -8.67
C TYR A 43 -21.62 -2.95 -9.20
N MET A 44 -22.44 -2.54 -10.18
CA MET A 44 -23.43 -3.39 -10.84
C MET A 44 -22.89 -4.19 -12.03
N THR A 45 -21.65 -3.95 -12.45
CA THR A 45 -21.03 -4.66 -13.57
C THR A 45 -21.02 -6.17 -13.33
N ALA A 46 -21.24 -6.92 -14.42
CA ALA A 46 -21.38 -8.39 -14.39
C ALA A 46 -22.48 -8.86 -13.43
N ASN A 47 -23.63 -8.20 -13.43
CA ASN A 47 -24.78 -8.51 -12.58
C ASN A 47 -24.45 -8.43 -11.07
N GLY A 48 -23.71 -7.39 -10.69
CA GLY A 48 -23.27 -7.15 -9.31
C GLY A 48 -22.04 -7.95 -8.86
N GLN A 49 -21.52 -8.87 -9.69
CA GLN A 49 -20.37 -9.70 -9.31
C GLN A 49 -19.09 -8.88 -9.10
N TRP A 50 -18.92 -7.77 -9.81
CA TRP A 50 -17.79 -6.87 -9.55
C TRP A 50 -17.88 -6.27 -8.14
N GLY A 51 -19.06 -5.77 -7.75
CA GLY A 51 -19.28 -5.22 -6.40
C GLY A 51 -19.13 -6.28 -5.31
N LEU A 52 -19.60 -7.50 -5.54
CA LEU A 52 -19.39 -8.62 -4.62
C LEU A 52 -17.91 -8.94 -4.42
N ASN A 53 -17.12 -8.94 -5.50
CA ASN A 53 -15.68 -9.17 -5.42
C ASN A 53 -14.98 -8.06 -4.61
N VAL A 54 -15.40 -6.80 -4.76
CA VAL A 54 -14.88 -5.70 -3.93
C VAL A 54 -15.24 -5.89 -2.46
N LEU A 55 -16.50 -6.25 -2.16
CA LEU A 55 -16.94 -6.53 -0.78
C LEU A 55 -16.12 -7.66 -0.15
N GLN A 56 -15.97 -8.78 -0.84
CA GLN A 56 -15.18 -9.93 -0.35
C GLN A 56 -13.70 -9.59 -0.17
N THR A 57 -13.12 -8.84 -1.10
CA THR A 57 -11.72 -8.40 -1.03
C THR A 57 -11.50 -7.44 0.15
N ALA A 58 -12.41 -6.48 0.35
CA ALA A 58 -12.34 -5.54 1.47
C ALA A 58 -12.55 -6.27 2.81
N ASP A 59 -13.48 -7.22 2.85
CA ASP A 59 -13.85 -7.94 4.07
C ASP A 59 -12.73 -8.85 4.54
N HIS A 60 -12.08 -9.58 3.62
CA HIS A 60 -10.89 -10.37 3.93
C HIS A 60 -9.79 -9.54 4.62
N LYS A 61 -9.62 -8.28 4.22
CA LYS A 61 -8.57 -7.39 4.71
C LYS A 61 -8.78 -6.90 6.15
N VAL A 62 -10.01 -6.88 6.65
CA VAL A 62 -10.32 -6.41 8.02
C VAL A 62 -10.37 -7.55 9.05
N HIS A 63 -10.20 -8.81 8.62
CA HIS A 63 -10.24 -9.99 9.49
C HIS A 63 -8.85 -10.48 9.95
N HIS A 64 -7.78 -9.80 9.55
CA HIS A 64 -6.43 -10.17 9.97
C HIS A 64 -6.20 -9.85 11.44
N THR A 65 -5.43 -10.70 12.12
CA THR A 65 -4.89 -10.33 13.43
C THR A 65 -3.86 -9.21 13.27
N PHE A 66 -3.63 -8.44 14.34
CA PHE A 66 -2.69 -7.32 14.31
C PHE A 66 -1.29 -7.72 13.79
N ILE A 67 -0.77 -8.88 14.23
CA ILE A 67 0.56 -9.35 13.84
C ILE A 67 0.58 -9.75 12.36
N GLU A 68 -0.46 -10.45 11.89
CA GLU A 68 -0.58 -10.83 10.47
C GLU A 68 -0.62 -9.59 9.58
N ALA A 69 -1.44 -8.60 9.93
CA ALA A 69 -1.55 -7.35 9.17
C ALA A 69 -0.22 -6.57 9.14
N VAL A 70 0.54 -6.54 10.24
CA VAL A 70 1.89 -5.95 10.27
C VAL A 70 2.85 -6.73 9.35
N CYS A 71 2.89 -8.06 9.44
CA CYS A 71 3.77 -8.90 8.62
C CYS A 71 3.46 -8.78 7.13
N LEU A 72 2.18 -8.83 6.75
CA LEU A 72 1.73 -8.60 5.37
C LEU A 72 2.12 -7.19 4.89
N GLY A 73 2.04 -6.19 5.77
CA GLY A 73 2.52 -4.84 5.51
C GLY A 73 4.02 -4.75 5.26
N ILE A 74 4.83 -5.48 6.03
CA ILE A 74 6.30 -5.54 5.83
C ILE A 74 6.60 -6.12 4.45
N LEU A 75 5.99 -7.26 4.11
CA LEU A 75 6.21 -7.95 2.86
C LEU A 75 5.79 -7.11 1.65
N ALA A 76 4.63 -6.44 1.71
CA ALA A 76 4.19 -5.53 0.66
C ALA A 76 5.24 -4.46 0.37
N ASN A 77 5.71 -3.76 1.40
CA ASN A 77 6.62 -2.63 1.18
C ASN A 77 8.06 -3.06 0.86
N LEU A 78 8.48 -4.27 1.26
CA LEU A 78 9.73 -4.86 0.77
C LEU A 78 9.69 -5.01 -0.77
N MET A 79 8.60 -5.57 -1.30
CA MET A 79 8.45 -5.76 -2.75
C MET A 79 8.35 -4.43 -3.49
N VAL A 80 7.59 -3.45 -2.96
CA VAL A 80 7.47 -2.11 -3.55
C VAL A 80 8.82 -1.38 -3.54
N CYS A 81 9.54 -1.38 -2.42
CA CYS A 81 10.86 -0.76 -2.35
C CYS A 81 11.87 -1.43 -3.30
N LEU A 82 11.84 -2.77 -3.43
CA LEU A 82 12.67 -3.49 -4.40
C LEU A 82 12.31 -3.11 -5.84
N ALA A 83 11.03 -3.04 -6.19
CA ALA A 83 10.56 -2.65 -7.52
C ALA A 83 11.06 -1.25 -7.91
N VAL A 84 10.89 -0.29 -7.00
CA VAL A 84 11.34 1.10 -7.20
C VAL A 84 12.86 1.17 -7.26
N TRP A 85 13.58 0.42 -6.41
CA TRP A 85 15.04 0.36 -6.43
C TRP A 85 15.58 -0.17 -7.76
N MET A 86 15.03 -1.28 -8.27
CA MET A 86 15.43 -1.82 -9.57
C MET A 86 15.11 -0.86 -10.72
N SER A 87 14.00 -0.13 -10.64
CA SER A 87 13.63 0.91 -11.62
C SER A 87 14.67 2.05 -11.71
N TYR A 88 15.36 2.39 -10.61
CA TYR A 88 16.45 3.37 -10.66
C TYR A 88 17.67 2.91 -11.47
N SER A 89 17.85 1.61 -11.68
CA SER A 89 18.93 1.06 -12.53
C SER A 89 18.58 1.05 -14.02
N GLY A 90 17.30 1.21 -14.37
CA GLY A 90 16.81 1.22 -15.75
C GLY A 90 17.18 2.50 -16.50
N ARG A 91 17.59 2.35 -17.77
CA ARG A 91 18.02 3.48 -18.63
C ARG A 91 16.92 3.91 -19.60
N SER A 92 16.01 3.00 -19.95
CA SER A 92 14.86 3.27 -20.81
C SER A 92 13.55 3.27 -20.01
N LEU A 93 12.48 3.82 -20.61
CA LEU A 93 11.13 3.72 -20.05
C LEU A 93 10.66 2.26 -19.95
N MET A 94 11.03 1.43 -20.93
CA MET A 94 10.69 0.02 -20.96
C MET A 94 11.34 -0.73 -19.79
N ASP A 95 12.62 -0.47 -19.50
CA ASP A 95 13.32 -1.09 -18.37
C ASP A 95 12.57 -0.80 -17.07
N LYS A 96 12.19 0.46 -16.87
CA LYS A 96 11.50 0.93 -15.66
C LYS A 96 10.11 0.36 -15.54
N ALA A 97 9.35 0.28 -16.63
CA ALA A 97 8.00 -0.27 -16.63
C ALA A 97 8.01 -1.78 -16.35
N PHE A 98 8.79 -2.56 -17.12
CA PHE A 98 8.77 -4.02 -17.05
C PHE A 98 9.36 -4.56 -15.74
N ILE A 99 10.40 -3.91 -15.18
CA ILE A 99 11.03 -4.37 -13.94
C ILE A 99 10.10 -4.24 -12.72
N MET A 100 9.08 -3.37 -12.80
CA MET A 100 8.07 -3.21 -11.75
C MET A 100 6.94 -4.24 -11.84
N VAL A 101 6.69 -4.84 -13.01
CA VAL A 101 5.54 -5.74 -13.22
C VAL A 101 5.58 -6.95 -12.28
N LEU A 102 6.70 -7.68 -12.25
CA LEU A 102 6.78 -8.92 -11.46
C LEU A 102 6.72 -8.68 -9.95
N PRO A 103 7.48 -7.71 -9.36
CA PRO A 103 7.35 -7.41 -7.94
C PRO A 103 5.95 -6.96 -7.54
N VAL A 104 5.29 -6.13 -8.38
CA VAL A 104 3.93 -5.65 -8.13
C VAL A 104 2.93 -6.80 -8.21
N ALA A 105 3.00 -7.60 -9.27
CA ALA A 105 2.13 -8.77 -9.43
C ALA A 105 2.30 -9.76 -8.27
N MET A 106 3.53 -10.00 -7.83
CA MET A 106 3.81 -10.93 -6.74
C MET A 106 3.17 -10.49 -5.43
N PHE A 107 3.31 -9.22 -5.02
CA PHE A 107 2.74 -8.80 -3.74
C PHE A 107 1.20 -8.75 -3.79
N VAL A 108 0.63 -8.34 -4.93
CA VAL A 108 -0.83 -8.29 -5.10
C VAL A 108 -1.42 -9.71 -5.13
N ALA A 109 -0.83 -10.62 -5.91
CA ALA A 109 -1.29 -12.00 -6.01
C ALA A 109 -1.10 -12.80 -4.71
N SER A 110 -0.10 -12.44 -3.91
CA SER A 110 0.17 -13.07 -2.60
C SER A 110 -0.68 -12.48 -1.48
N GLY A 111 -1.53 -11.48 -1.75
CA GLY A 111 -2.39 -10.83 -0.76
C GLY A 111 -1.62 -9.99 0.27
N PHE A 112 -0.46 -9.45 -0.07
CA PHE A 112 0.25 -8.56 0.84
C PHE A 112 -0.46 -7.21 0.96
N GLU A 113 -0.39 -6.61 2.14
CA GLU A 113 -1.20 -5.45 2.49
C GLU A 113 -0.43 -4.14 2.27
N HIS A 114 -0.94 -3.28 1.39
CA HIS A 114 -0.38 -1.96 1.15
C HIS A 114 -1.35 -0.88 1.60
N SER A 115 -0.95 -0.08 2.60
CA SER A 115 -1.81 0.92 3.26
C SER A 115 -2.53 1.85 2.28
N ILE A 116 -1.82 2.36 1.27
CA ILE A 116 -2.41 3.28 0.28
C ILE A 116 -3.40 2.57 -0.66
N ALA A 117 -3.17 1.29 -1.00
CA ALA A 117 -4.12 0.54 -1.82
C ALA A 117 -5.40 0.26 -1.02
N ASN A 118 -5.25 0.01 0.28
CA ASN A 118 -6.35 -0.23 1.20
C ASN A 118 -7.19 1.02 1.47
N MET A 119 -6.62 2.23 1.35
CA MET A 119 -7.37 3.50 1.37
C MET A 119 -8.38 3.65 0.22
N PHE A 120 -8.22 2.89 -0.86
CA PHE A 120 -9.22 2.79 -1.93
C PHE A 120 -10.12 1.57 -1.70
N MET A 121 -9.51 0.38 -1.57
CA MET A 121 -10.26 -0.89 -1.60
C MET A 121 -11.28 -1.02 -0.47
N ILE A 122 -10.88 -0.72 0.78
CA ILE A 122 -11.76 -0.92 1.94
C ILE A 122 -12.85 0.16 1.98
N PRO A 123 -12.56 1.46 1.78
CA PRO A 123 -13.62 2.46 1.64
C PRO A 123 -14.58 2.21 0.47
N MET A 124 -14.10 1.67 -0.66
CA MET A 124 -15.01 1.26 -1.75
C MET A 124 -15.97 0.15 -1.29
N GLY A 125 -15.47 -0.85 -0.56
CA GLY A 125 -16.31 -1.90 0.04
C GLY A 125 -17.33 -1.35 1.04
N ILE A 126 -16.94 -0.39 1.89
CA ILE A 126 -17.85 0.28 2.82
C ILE A 126 -18.94 1.05 2.07
N VAL A 127 -18.57 1.82 1.03
CA VAL A 127 -19.54 2.57 0.22
C VAL A 127 -20.54 1.64 -0.47
N ILE A 128 -20.07 0.52 -1.06
CA ILE A 128 -20.96 -0.47 -1.66
C ILE A 128 -21.88 -1.07 -0.59
N ARG A 129 -21.35 -1.45 0.58
CA ARG A 129 -22.16 -2.00 1.67
C ARG A 129 -23.28 -1.03 2.09
N ASP A 130 -22.95 0.23 2.29
CA ASP A 130 -23.85 1.21 2.91
C ASP A 130 -24.84 1.83 1.90
N PHE A 131 -24.48 1.91 0.61
CA PHE A 131 -25.27 2.62 -0.40
C PHE A 131 -25.78 1.74 -1.56
N ALA A 132 -25.38 0.46 -1.66
CA ALA A 132 -25.88 -0.40 -2.72
C ALA A 132 -27.40 -0.59 -2.66
N SER A 133 -28.02 -0.61 -3.85
CA SER A 133 -29.46 -0.72 -3.97
C SER A 133 -29.97 -2.14 -3.62
N PRO A 134 -31.26 -2.31 -3.28
CA PRO A 134 -31.84 -3.63 -3.03
C PRO A 134 -31.69 -4.61 -4.22
N GLU A 135 -31.67 -4.08 -5.44
CA GLU A 135 -31.48 -4.87 -6.67
C GLU A 135 -30.08 -5.49 -6.72
N PHE A 136 -29.05 -4.77 -6.26
CA PHE A 136 -27.69 -5.31 -6.15
C PHE A 136 -27.67 -6.54 -5.24
N TRP A 137 -28.19 -6.40 -4.01
CA TRP A 137 -28.22 -7.48 -3.02
C TRP A 137 -28.98 -8.71 -3.50
N THR A 138 -30.09 -8.47 -4.20
CA THR A 138 -30.87 -9.54 -4.85
C THR A 138 -30.07 -10.23 -5.95
N ALA A 139 -29.37 -9.47 -6.81
CA ALA A 139 -28.59 -10.01 -7.92
C ALA A 139 -27.39 -10.84 -7.46
N VAL A 140 -26.74 -10.44 -6.37
CA VAL A 140 -25.56 -11.15 -5.82
C VAL A 140 -25.93 -12.24 -4.81
N GLY A 141 -27.20 -12.32 -4.38
CA GLY A 141 -27.66 -13.31 -3.41
C GLY A 141 -27.01 -13.18 -2.03
N SER A 142 -26.71 -11.95 -1.61
CA SER A 142 -26.06 -11.64 -0.33
C SER A 142 -26.78 -10.47 0.34
N ALA A 143 -26.33 -10.07 1.52
CA ALA A 143 -26.91 -8.99 2.28
C ALA A 143 -25.84 -8.17 3.01
N PRO A 144 -26.09 -6.89 3.32
CA PRO A 144 -25.13 -6.03 4.03
C PRO A 144 -24.66 -6.62 5.37
N GLU A 145 -25.50 -7.42 6.04
CA GLU A 145 -25.23 -8.03 7.34
C GLU A 145 -24.07 -9.03 7.28
N ASN A 146 -23.88 -9.69 6.13
CA ASN A 146 -22.76 -10.61 5.89
C ASN A 146 -21.41 -9.88 5.91
N PHE A 147 -21.41 -8.56 5.72
CA PHE A 147 -20.23 -7.70 5.69
C PHE A 147 -20.23 -6.71 6.86
N SER A 148 -20.78 -7.12 8.01
CA SER A 148 -20.92 -6.26 9.19
C SER A 148 -19.59 -5.67 9.68
N HIS A 149 -18.47 -6.37 9.45
CA HIS A 149 -17.11 -5.93 9.79
C HIS A 149 -16.57 -4.81 8.89
N LEU A 150 -17.16 -4.55 7.72
CA LEU A 150 -16.79 -3.43 6.86
C LEU A 150 -17.29 -2.11 7.43
N THR A 151 -16.57 -1.60 8.43
CA THR A 151 -16.82 -0.30 9.04
C THR A 151 -15.57 0.57 8.96
N VAL A 152 -15.75 1.89 9.04
CA VAL A 152 -14.61 2.82 9.09
C VAL A 152 -13.72 2.55 10.31
N MET A 153 -14.30 2.14 11.44
CA MET A 153 -13.52 1.82 12.64
C MET A 153 -12.64 0.60 12.45
N ASN A 154 -13.21 -0.53 11.99
CA ASN A 154 -12.43 -1.75 11.75
C ASN A 154 -11.39 -1.55 10.64
N PHE A 155 -11.74 -0.76 9.61
CA PHE A 155 -10.75 -0.34 8.61
C PHE A 155 -9.53 0.32 9.25
N ILE A 156 -9.74 1.26 10.18
CA ILE A 156 -8.64 1.98 10.82
C ILE A 156 -7.86 1.07 11.78
N THR A 157 -8.54 0.34 12.67
CA THR A 157 -7.91 -0.41 13.76
C THR A 157 -7.31 -1.72 13.29
N ASP A 158 -8.01 -2.45 12.43
CA ASP A 158 -7.69 -3.84 12.14
C ASP A 158 -6.85 -3.95 10.86
N ASN A 159 -6.87 -2.92 10.00
CA ASN A 159 -6.07 -2.88 8.79
C ASN A 159 -5.14 -1.66 8.70
N LEU A 160 -5.66 -0.43 8.66
CA LEU A 160 -4.87 0.74 8.26
C LEU A 160 -3.69 1.01 9.20
N ILE A 161 -3.90 0.97 10.51
CA ILE A 161 -2.83 1.15 11.51
C ILE A 161 -1.77 0.03 11.41
N PRO A 162 -2.10 -1.26 11.59
CA PRO A 162 -1.10 -2.33 11.56
C PRO A 162 -0.38 -2.42 10.21
N VAL A 163 -1.09 -2.29 9.09
CA VAL A 163 -0.50 -2.33 7.76
C VAL A 163 0.44 -1.14 7.53
N THR A 164 0.07 0.06 7.98
CA THR A 164 0.95 1.24 7.87
C THR A 164 2.23 1.07 8.68
N ILE A 165 2.13 0.51 9.90
CA ILE A 165 3.31 0.16 10.72
C ILE A 165 4.19 -0.83 9.96
N GLY A 166 3.59 -1.90 9.43
CA GLY A 166 4.29 -2.90 8.63
C GLY A 166 5.00 -2.30 7.42
N ASN A 167 4.31 -1.45 6.66
CA ASN A 167 4.91 -0.78 5.51
C ASN A 167 6.12 0.09 5.91
N ILE A 168 6.02 0.87 6.99
CA ILE A 168 7.14 1.69 7.49
C ILE A 168 8.33 0.79 7.87
N ILE A 169 8.10 -0.32 8.56
CA ILE A 169 9.13 -1.28 8.95
C ILE A 169 9.79 -1.88 7.70
N GLY A 170 9.02 -2.37 6.72
CA GLY A 170 9.55 -2.96 5.49
C GLY A 170 10.44 -2.00 4.70
N GLY A 171 10.05 -0.73 4.60
CA GLY A 171 10.89 0.30 3.98
C GLY A 171 12.15 0.61 4.77
N GLY A 172 12.04 0.66 6.10
CA GLY A 172 13.17 0.87 7.01
C GLY A 172 14.22 -0.25 6.94
N LEU A 173 13.78 -1.51 6.83
CA LEU A 173 14.65 -2.68 6.72
C LEU A 173 15.50 -2.63 5.45
N LEU A 174 14.89 -2.35 4.30
CA LEU A 174 15.62 -2.28 3.03
C LEU A 174 16.61 -1.12 3.03
N VAL A 175 16.20 0.05 3.51
CA VAL A 175 17.10 1.21 3.67
C VAL A 175 18.28 0.86 4.59
N GLY A 176 18.03 0.25 5.75
CA GLY A 176 19.07 -0.16 6.69
C GLY A 176 20.07 -1.14 6.08
N LEU A 177 19.57 -2.16 5.37
CA LEU A 177 20.39 -3.13 4.64
C LEU A 177 21.26 -2.45 3.58
N THR A 178 20.69 -1.55 2.77
CA THR A 178 21.44 -0.81 1.75
C THR A 178 22.54 0.05 2.37
N TYR A 179 22.27 0.75 3.48
CA TYR A 179 23.30 1.52 4.19
C TYR A 179 24.44 0.64 4.68
N TRP A 180 24.13 -0.54 5.23
CA TRP A 180 25.13 -1.51 5.69
C TRP A 180 26.00 -2.02 4.55
N VAL A 181 25.40 -2.45 3.43
CA VAL A 181 26.12 -2.92 2.24
C VAL A 181 27.01 -1.83 1.63
N ILE A 182 26.53 -0.59 1.55
CA ILE A 182 27.35 0.52 0.99
C ILE A 182 28.53 0.84 1.90
N TYR A 183 28.33 0.82 3.23
CA TYR A 183 29.36 1.26 4.17
C TYR A 183 30.42 0.18 4.48
N LEU A 184 30.03 -1.11 4.45
CA LEU A 184 30.92 -2.22 4.81
C LEU A 184 31.25 -3.15 3.64
N GLY A 185 30.46 -3.15 2.56
CA GLY A 185 30.62 -4.05 1.42
C GLY A 185 31.68 -3.62 0.39
N PHE A 186 32.22 -2.41 0.51
CA PHE A 186 33.38 -1.97 -0.25
C PHE A 186 34.53 -1.64 0.71
N PRO A 187 35.32 -2.63 1.17
CA PRO A 187 36.66 -2.34 1.67
C PRO A 187 37.39 -1.60 0.55
N GLY A 188 37.81 -0.36 0.83
CA GLY A 188 38.52 0.45 -0.13
C GLY A 188 39.72 -0.34 -0.69
N ARG A 189 39.93 -0.22 -2.00
CA ARG A 189 41.27 -0.45 -2.58
C ARG A 189 42.22 0.48 -1.85
N GLU A 190 42.96 -0.08 -0.90
CA GLU A 190 44.03 0.57 -0.19
C GLU A 190 45.20 0.72 -1.17
N ASN A 191 45.46 1.96 -1.58
CA ASN A 191 46.72 2.52 -2.09
C ASN A 191 47.81 1.54 -2.57
N ASP A 192 47.78 1.13 -3.84
CA ASP A 192 48.96 0.61 -4.55
C ASP A 192 49.71 1.78 -5.22
N HIS A 193 50.39 2.59 -4.41
CA HIS A 193 51.42 3.52 -4.87
C HIS A 193 52.64 3.40 -3.94
N HIS A 194 53.48 2.41 -4.23
CA HIS A 194 54.88 2.35 -3.84
C HIS A 194 55.72 2.02 -5.06
#